data_AF-A0A2G5TEF8-F1
#
_entry.id   AF-A0A2G5TEF8-F1
#
_cell.length_a   1.000
_cell.length_b   1.000
_cell.length_c   1.000
_cell.angle_alpha   90.00
_cell.angle_beta   90.00
_cell.angle_gamma   90.00
#
_symmetry.space_group_name_H-M   'P 1'
#
loop_
_entity.id
_entity.type
_entity.pdbx_description
1 polymer ?
#
loop_
_entity_poly.entity_id
_entity_poly.type
_entity_poly.pdbx_seq_one_letter_code
_entity_poly.pdbx_strand_id
1 'polypeptide(L)'
;MISYKISGIFIEIGFALGLISNLLLIYLTLFHIKKVTGTYKKMVILFSTISILFATLEITARPFSHNYKHFLVFFSTNTWIESKNFRLLLVAIWAGFYLLVVAFISVQFFYRYFCLFDGAKAKQFDGWKSMFWMGYPFVPAAIYGASFYWFCMPDEYSDQSLRKIVLEYYSIEVTDLPRFVMIPYAPDGSIRWLNISFLISGLCNIFFHYSIILYCGLKMHFNIANKLKMCSKFQSDLQNQLFRALVAQSIGPTLFLVLPIAPILAVPLMSPYLGTEVSWQPGWLYSIVGLFPPFDSLAFMLIVKEYTKVLKNRFGCLMSGPSVEPTSHPSASQQPISVL
;
A
#
# COMPACT_ATOMS: atom_id res chain seq x y z
N MET A 1 9.93 -9.86 23.81
CA MET A 1 11.23 -9.57 23.15
C MET A 1 11.50 -10.38 21.87
N ILE A 2 11.15 -11.68 21.80
CA ILE A 2 11.33 -12.51 20.58
C ILE A 2 10.42 -12.08 19.42
N SER A 3 9.13 -11.85 19.69
CA SER A 3 8.16 -11.35 18.70
C SER A 3 8.59 -10.03 18.04
N TYR A 4 9.27 -9.16 18.80
CA TYR A 4 9.81 -7.88 18.32
C TYR A 4 10.95 -8.06 17.30
N LYS A 5 11.92 -8.94 17.58
CA LYS A 5 13.03 -9.22 16.65
C LYS A 5 12.54 -9.88 15.37
N ILE A 6 11.60 -10.82 15.48
CA ILE A 6 11.00 -11.51 14.33
C ILE A 6 10.21 -10.52 13.47
N SER A 7 9.38 -9.67 14.08
CA SER A 7 8.64 -8.60 13.38
C SER A 7 9.57 -7.67 12.60
N GLY A 8 10.72 -7.28 13.20
CA GLY A 8 11.73 -6.47 12.51
C GLY A 8 12.27 -7.12 11.23
N ILE A 9 12.57 -8.42 11.26
CA ILE A 9 13.04 -9.17 10.08
C ILE A 9 11.98 -9.18 8.98
N PHE A 10 10.70 -9.40 9.33
CA PHE A 10 9.61 -9.36 8.35
C PHE A 10 9.44 -7.99 7.71
N ILE A 11 9.58 -6.91 8.48
CA ILE A 11 9.54 -5.52 7.97
C ILE A 11 10.70 -5.28 7.00
N GLU A 12 11.92 -5.72 7.33
CA GLU A 12 13.09 -5.58 6.47
C GLU A 12 12.96 -6.35 5.16
N ILE A 13 12.45 -7.59 5.21
CA ILE A 13 12.14 -8.39 4.03
C ILE A 13 11.05 -7.73 3.19
N GLY A 14 9.96 -7.28 3.82
CA GLY A 14 8.87 -6.57 3.16
C GLY A 14 9.34 -5.31 2.45
N PHE A 15 10.21 -4.53 3.11
CA PHE A 15 10.85 -3.36 2.53
C PHE A 15 11.72 -3.71 1.32
N ALA A 16 12.62 -4.68 1.45
CA ALA A 16 13.51 -5.08 0.36
C ALA A 16 12.73 -5.58 -0.85
N LEU A 17 11.75 -6.47 -0.65
CA LEU A 17 10.88 -6.98 -1.70
C LEU A 17 10.05 -5.85 -2.32
N GLY A 18 9.46 -4.99 -1.50
CA GLY A 18 8.66 -3.85 -1.94
C GLY A 18 9.46 -2.87 -2.79
N LEU A 19 10.67 -2.54 -2.35
CA LEU A 19 11.59 -1.67 -3.09
C LEU A 19 11.98 -2.28 -4.45
N ILE A 20 12.46 -3.53 -4.45
CA ILE A 20 12.92 -4.20 -5.68
C ILE A 20 11.78 -4.34 -6.69
N SER A 21 10.62 -4.85 -6.24
CA SER A 21 9.47 -5.11 -7.11
C SER A 21 8.86 -3.83 -7.70
N ASN A 22 8.74 -2.76 -6.91
CA ASN A 22 8.22 -1.49 -7.41
C ASN A 22 9.22 -0.74 -8.30
N LEU A 23 10.52 -0.78 -7.99
CA LEU A 23 11.55 -0.24 -8.89
C LEU A 23 11.58 -0.99 -10.22
N LEU A 24 11.48 -2.32 -10.18
CA LEU A 24 11.37 -3.15 -11.39
C LEU A 24 10.12 -2.78 -12.19
N LEU A 25 8.97 -2.64 -11.54
CA LEU A 25 7.73 -2.23 -12.18
C LEU A 25 7.91 -0.87 -12.87
N ILE A 26 8.42 0.14 -12.17
CA ILE A 26 8.70 1.48 -12.73
C ILE A 26 9.64 1.38 -13.94
N TYR A 27 10.76 0.66 -13.80
CA TYR A 27 11.73 0.48 -14.87
C TYR A 27 11.09 -0.15 -16.12
N LEU A 28 10.31 -1.22 -15.95
CA LEU A 28 9.60 -1.86 -17.06
C LEU A 28 8.59 -0.90 -17.68
N THR A 29 7.76 -0.24 -16.86
CA THR A 29 6.75 0.70 -17.32
C THR A 29 7.35 1.85 -18.14
N LEU A 30 8.50 2.37 -17.74
CA LEU A 30 9.17 3.47 -18.42
C LEU A 30 9.81 3.04 -19.74
N PHE A 31 10.62 1.98 -19.71
CA PHE A 31 11.56 1.67 -20.81
C PHE A 31 11.12 0.53 -21.73
N HIS A 32 10.29 -0.40 -21.26
CA HIS A 32 10.00 -1.65 -22.00
C HIS A 32 8.53 -1.82 -22.39
N ILE A 33 7.62 -1.17 -21.67
CA ILE A 33 6.18 -1.31 -21.87
C ILE A 33 5.67 -0.22 -22.82
N LYS A 34 5.01 -0.66 -23.90
CA LYS A 34 4.51 0.21 -24.97
C LYS A 34 2.98 0.31 -25.00
N LYS A 35 2.24 -0.70 -24.53
CA LYS A 35 0.77 -0.72 -24.65
C LYS A 35 0.06 -0.01 -23.51
N VAL A 36 0.70 0.10 -22.36
CA VAL A 36 0.23 0.88 -21.21
C VAL A 36 0.65 2.34 -21.42
N THR A 37 -0.28 3.22 -21.81
CA THR A 37 0.02 4.59 -22.22
C THR A 37 -0.83 5.63 -21.48
N GLY A 38 -0.51 6.91 -21.70
CA GLY A 38 -1.30 8.04 -21.22
C GLY A 38 -1.43 8.12 -19.70
N THR A 39 -2.61 8.51 -19.23
CA THR A 39 -2.95 8.67 -17.81
C THR A 39 -2.75 7.39 -17.01
N TYR A 40 -3.07 6.24 -17.60
CA TYR A 40 -2.93 4.98 -16.92
C TYR A 40 -1.46 4.63 -16.62
N LYS A 41 -0.54 4.93 -17.56
CA LYS A 41 0.91 4.80 -17.33
C LYS A 41 1.38 5.67 -16.17
N LYS A 42 0.88 6.91 -16.07
CA LYS A 42 1.19 7.82 -14.96
C LYS A 42 0.70 7.28 -13.62
N MET A 43 -0.53 6.74 -13.58
CA MET A 43 -1.09 6.12 -12.37
C MET A 43 -0.28 4.93 -11.89
N VAL A 44 0.17 4.05 -12.80
CA VAL A 44 1.03 2.90 -12.43
C VAL A 44 2.34 3.37 -11.81
N ILE A 45 3.02 4.33 -12.44
CA ILE A 45 4.30 4.85 -11.93
C ILE A 45 4.10 5.51 -10.56
N LEU A 46 3.10 6.39 -10.43
CA LEU A 46 2.82 7.10 -9.19
C LEU A 46 2.46 6.15 -8.06
N PHE A 47 1.62 5.14 -8.33
CA PHE A 47 1.25 4.16 -7.31
C PHE A 47 2.46 3.34 -6.85
N SER A 48 3.32 2.91 -7.76
CA SER A 48 4.58 2.24 -7.41
C SER A 48 5.51 3.14 -6.58
N THR A 49 5.57 4.44 -6.89
CA THR A 49 6.32 5.41 -6.07
C THR A 49 5.73 5.55 -4.67
N ILE A 50 4.40 5.65 -4.55
CA ILE A 50 3.70 5.68 -3.25
C ILE A 50 3.99 4.41 -2.46
N SER A 51 3.99 3.24 -3.10
CA SER A 51 4.32 1.95 -2.49
C SER A 51 5.75 1.90 -1.94
N ILE A 52 6.73 2.46 -2.66
CA ILE A 52 8.12 2.60 -2.17
C ILE A 52 8.17 3.55 -0.96
N LEU A 53 7.50 4.70 -1.05
CA LEU A 53 7.43 5.64 0.07
C LEU A 53 6.78 5.00 1.30
N PHE A 54 5.73 4.19 1.11
CA PHE A 54 5.07 3.49 2.20
C PHE A 54 6.00 2.48 2.89
N ALA A 55 6.68 1.65 2.11
CA ALA A 55 7.65 0.68 2.63
C ALA A 55 8.81 1.38 3.37
N THR A 56 9.29 2.50 2.82
CA THR A 56 10.34 3.32 3.45
C THR A 56 9.84 3.93 4.76
N LEU A 57 8.59 4.39 4.79
CA LEU A 57 7.98 4.97 5.97
C LEU A 57 7.76 3.92 7.06
N GLU A 58 7.46 2.67 6.71
CA GLU A 58 7.30 1.58 7.68
C GLU A 58 8.61 1.24 8.38
N ILE A 59 9.72 1.08 7.64
CA ILE A 59 11.03 0.76 8.23
C ILE A 59 11.61 1.93 9.04
N THR A 60 11.25 3.17 8.70
CA THR A 60 11.68 4.37 9.42
C THR A 60 10.78 4.68 10.62
N ALA A 61 9.46 4.64 10.49
CA ALA A 61 8.53 4.89 11.59
C ALA A 61 8.54 3.75 12.62
N ARG A 62 8.79 2.50 12.19
CA ARG A 62 8.72 1.28 13.01
C ARG A 62 7.50 1.28 13.96
N PRO A 63 6.29 1.40 13.41
CA PRO A 63 5.06 1.50 14.20
C PRO A 63 4.82 0.20 14.95
N PHE A 64 4.41 0.32 16.21
CA PHE A 64 4.07 -0.79 17.06
C PHE A 64 2.84 -0.45 17.89
N SER A 65 2.10 -1.48 18.31
CA SER A 65 0.94 -1.29 19.17
C SER A 65 0.78 -2.38 20.22
N HIS A 66 0.09 -1.98 21.28
CA HIS A 66 -0.24 -2.82 22.42
C HIS A 66 -1.70 -2.55 22.81
N ASN A 67 -2.52 -3.60 22.77
CA ASN A 67 -3.87 -3.60 23.33
C ASN A 67 -3.81 -4.11 24.77
N TYR A 68 -4.20 -3.28 25.73
CA TYR A 68 -4.24 -3.68 27.12
C TYR A 68 -5.54 -3.17 27.77
N LYS A 69 -6.34 -4.12 28.26
CA LYS A 69 -7.68 -3.89 28.81
C LYS A 69 -8.55 -3.08 27.84
N HIS A 70 -8.79 -1.81 28.17
CA HIS A 70 -9.68 -0.89 27.46
C HIS A 70 -8.92 0.15 26.62
N PHE A 71 -7.60 0.01 26.47
CA PHE A 71 -6.79 0.98 25.77
C PHE A 71 -5.84 0.37 24.74
N LEU A 72 -5.60 1.15 23.70
CA LEU A 72 -4.67 0.83 22.62
C LEU A 72 -3.60 1.92 22.56
N VAL A 73 -2.34 1.51 22.63
CA VAL A 73 -1.19 2.41 22.52
C VAL A 73 -0.53 2.18 21.17
N PHE A 74 -0.25 3.25 20.45
CA PHE A 74 0.61 3.25 19.27
C PHE A 74 1.89 3.99 19.59
N PHE A 75 3.03 3.43 19.21
CA PHE A 75 4.32 4.08 19.42
C PHE A 75 5.33 3.65 18.36
N SER A 76 6.41 4.42 18.25
CA SER A 76 7.53 4.06 17.41
C SER A 76 8.54 3.24 18.21
N THR A 77 8.98 2.13 17.65
CA THR A 77 10.10 1.34 18.18
C THR A 77 11.45 1.74 17.57
N ASN A 78 11.48 2.85 16.85
CA ASN A 78 12.70 3.40 16.27
C ASN A 78 13.65 3.91 17.38
N THR A 79 14.87 3.39 17.39
CA THR A 79 15.94 3.74 18.33
C THR A 79 17.00 4.70 17.78
N TRP A 80 16.99 4.99 16.49
CA TRP A 80 18.01 5.77 15.77
C TRP A 80 17.55 7.20 15.46
N ILE A 81 16.27 7.50 15.66
CA ILE A 81 15.69 8.84 15.62
C ILE A 81 15.51 9.35 17.05
N GLU A 82 16.31 10.35 17.42
CA GLU A 82 16.28 10.93 18.77
C GLU A 82 15.01 11.77 19.02
N SER A 83 14.57 12.54 18.01
CA SER A 83 13.42 13.44 18.16
C SER A 83 12.11 12.67 18.37
N LYS A 84 11.56 12.79 19.59
CA LYS A 84 10.25 12.24 19.98
C LYS A 84 9.13 12.75 19.06
N ASN A 85 9.10 14.05 18.78
CA ASN A 85 8.10 14.68 17.92
C ASN A 85 8.18 14.17 16.48
N PHE A 86 9.41 13.96 15.97
CA PHE A 86 9.59 13.43 14.62
C PHE A 86 9.11 11.98 14.52
N ARG A 87 9.36 11.14 15.53
CA ARG A 87 8.82 9.77 15.58
C ARG A 87 7.29 9.74 15.60
N LEU A 88 6.65 10.61 16.39
CA LEU A 88 5.18 10.76 16.38
C LEU A 88 4.65 11.16 15.01
N LEU A 89 5.29 12.14 14.38
CA LEU A 89 4.93 12.60 13.05
C LEU A 89 5.04 11.46 12.03
N LEU A 90 6.12 10.68 12.04
CA LEU A 90 6.30 9.54 11.13
C LEU A 90 5.21 8.47 11.30
N VAL A 91 4.84 8.13 12.55
CA VAL A 91 3.76 7.17 12.81
C VAL A 91 2.41 7.71 12.32
N ALA A 92 2.14 9.01 12.46
CA ALA A 92 0.91 9.62 11.96
C ALA A 92 0.85 9.69 10.42
N ILE A 93 1.96 10.05 9.77
CA ILE A 93 2.05 9.98 8.30
C ILE A 93 1.85 8.53 7.85
N TRP A 94 2.45 7.56 8.55
CA TRP A 94 2.29 6.14 8.24
C TRP A 94 0.84 5.69 8.33
N ALA A 95 0.10 6.11 9.36
CA ALA A 95 -1.34 5.87 9.45
C ALA A 95 -2.10 6.51 8.26
N GLY A 96 -1.75 7.73 7.87
CA GLY A 96 -2.30 8.42 6.69
C GLY A 96 -2.14 7.62 5.38
N PHE A 97 -1.02 6.92 5.22
CA PHE A 97 -0.75 6.13 4.00
C PHE A 97 -1.74 4.98 3.78
N TYR A 98 -2.37 4.45 4.84
CA TYR A 98 -3.41 3.42 4.69
C TYR A 98 -4.57 3.94 3.86
N LEU A 99 -5.03 5.14 4.20
CA LEU A 99 -6.13 5.77 3.48
C LEU A 99 -5.66 6.29 2.12
N LEU A 100 -4.40 6.72 1.98
CA LEU A 100 -3.82 7.10 0.69
C LEU A 100 -3.94 5.96 -0.32
N VAL A 101 -3.54 4.75 0.07
CA VAL A 101 -3.59 3.55 -0.78
C VAL A 101 -5.03 3.24 -1.20
N VAL A 102 -5.96 3.19 -0.24
CA VAL A 102 -7.37 2.88 -0.51
C VAL A 102 -8.01 3.95 -1.41
N ALA A 103 -7.75 5.24 -1.14
CA ALA A 103 -8.25 6.34 -1.95
C ALA A 103 -7.68 6.32 -3.37
N PHE A 104 -6.39 5.98 -3.52
CA PHE A 104 -5.76 5.88 -4.84
C PHE A 104 -6.37 4.75 -5.68
N ILE A 105 -6.60 3.58 -5.09
CA ILE A 105 -7.30 2.48 -5.78
C ILE A 105 -8.71 2.90 -6.18
N SER A 106 -9.43 3.61 -5.31
CA SER A 106 -10.74 4.16 -5.61
C SER A 106 -10.72 5.07 -6.86
N VAL A 107 -9.74 5.97 -6.96
CA VAL A 107 -9.53 6.80 -8.17
C VAL A 107 -9.22 5.94 -9.40
N GLN A 108 -8.41 4.89 -9.28
CA GLN A 108 -8.14 3.99 -10.40
C GLN A 108 -9.41 3.29 -10.90
N PHE A 109 -10.29 2.82 -10.00
CA PHE A 109 -11.58 2.24 -10.37
C PHE A 109 -12.48 3.26 -11.05
N PHE A 110 -12.53 4.48 -10.51
CA PHE A 110 -13.33 5.57 -11.04
C PHE A 110 -12.88 5.99 -12.45
N TYR A 111 -11.56 6.15 -12.65
CA TYR A 111 -10.97 6.42 -13.96
C TYR A 111 -11.33 5.33 -14.98
N ARG A 112 -11.11 4.06 -14.62
CA ARG A 112 -11.43 2.93 -15.51
C ARG A 112 -12.91 2.89 -15.90
N TYR A 113 -13.77 3.13 -14.92
CA TYR A 113 -15.20 3.16 -15.14
C TYR A 113 -15.53 4.18 -16.26
N PHE A 114 -14.99 5.38 -16.22
CA PHE A 114 -15.22 6.34 -17.32
C PHE A 114 -14.58 5.91 -18.64
N CYS A 115 -13.36 5.35 -18.63
CA CYS A 115 -12.77 4.84 -19.87
C CYS A 115 -13.65 3.79 -20.58
N LEU A 116 -14.41 3.00 -19.83
CA LEU A 116 -15.27 1.94 -20.38
C LEU A 116 -16.67 2.43 -20.76
N PHE A 117 -17.24 3.37 -19.99
CA PHE A 117 -18.65 3.75 -20.14
C PHE A 117 -18.87 5.13 -20.77
N ASP A 118 -17.94 6.06 -20.62
CA ASP A 118 -18.09 7.44 -21.08
C ASP A 118 -16.72 8.06 -21.41
N GLY A 119 -16.31 7.89 -22.66
CA GLY A 119 -15.05 8.42 -23.18
C GLY A 119 -14.96 9.95 -23.12
N ALA A 120 -16.09 10.67 -23.13
CA ALA A 120 -16.08 12.13 -23.02
C ALA A 120 -15.70 12.57 -21.60
N LYS A 121 -16.26 11.91 -20.58
CA LYS A 121 -15.85 12.13 -19.18
C LYS A 121 -14.45 11.60 -18.89
N ALA A 122 -14.01 10.52 -19.56
CA ALA A 122 -12.64 10.03 -19.43
C ALA A 122 -11.59 11.09 -19.83
N LYS A 123 -11.90 12.00 -20.77
CA LYS A 123 -11.03 13.13 -21.13
C LYS A 123 -10.76 14.09 -19.97
N GLN A 124 -11.57 14.09 -18.90
CA GLN A 124 -11.27 14.87 -17.69
C GLN A 124 -10.03 14.37 -16.95
N PHE A 125 -9.58 13.16 -17.24
CA PHE A 125 -8.37 12.56 -16.66
C PHE A 125 -7.14 12.75 -17.54
N ASP A 126 -7.27 13.38 -18.71
CA ASP A 126 -6.16 13.59 -19.64
C ASP A 126 -5.42 14.91 -19.39
N GLY A 127 -4.18 14.98 -19.92
CA GLY A 127 -3.35 16.18 -19.85
C GLY A 127 -2.99 16.59 -18.42
N TRP A 128 -3.12 17.89 -18.12
CA TRP A 128 -2.83 18.47 -16.80
C TRP A 128 -3.88 18.09 -15.73
N LYS A 129 -5.15 17.91 -16.12
CA LYS A 129 -6.24 17.55 -15.18
C LYS A 129 -6.02 16.19 -14.51
N SER A 130 -5.27 15.31 -15.18
CA SER A 130 -4.74 14.07 -14.62
C SER A 130 -4.07 14.26 -13.25
N MET A 131 -3.32 15.36 -13.09
CA MET A 131 -2.61 15.66 -11.84
C MET A 131 -3.55 15.97 -10.68
N PHE A 132 -4.71 16.59 -10.95
CA PHE A 132 -5.71 16.85 -9.92
C PHE A 132 -6.28 15.54 -9.36
N TRP A 133 -6.67 14.62 -10.23
CA TRP A 133 -7.18 13.31 -9.81
C TRP A 133 -6.12 12.45 -9.13
N MET A 134 -4.87 12.54 -9.56
CA MET A 134 -3.73 11.88 -8.90
C MET A 134 -3.36 12.53 -7.55
N GLY A 135 -3.69 13.81 -7.36
CA GLY A 135 -3.50 14.55 -6.10
C GLY A 135 -4.63 14.32 -5.08
N TYR A 136 -5.85 14.02 -5.53
CA TYR A 136 -7.01 13.79 -4.67
C TYR A 136 -6.72 12.83 -3.50
N PRO A 137 -6.11 11.64 -3.69
CA PRO A 137 -5.87 10.67 -2.61
C PRO A 137 -5.06 11.19 -1.42
N PHE A 138 -4.23 12.23 -1.62
CA PHE A 138 -3.45 12.84 -0.55
C PHE A 138 -4.30 13.64 0.43
N VAL A 139 -5.47 14.16 0.00
CA VAL A 139 -6.38 14.93 0.86
C VAL A 139 -6.99 14.07 1.97
N PRO A 140 -7.71 12.97 1.69
CA PRO A 140 -8.25 12.12 2.74
C PRO A 140 -7.13 11.51 3.59
N ALA A 141 -6.00 11.13 2.98
CA ALA A 141 -4.82 10.64 3.71
C ALA A 141 -4.28 11.65 4.73
N ALA A 142 -4.14 12.91 4.33
CA ALA A 142 -3.70 13.99 5.21
C ALA A 142 -4.71 14.22 6.34
N ILE A 143 -6.03 14.24 6.04
CA ILE A 143 -7.09 14.37 7.05
C ILE A 143 -7.05 13.21 8.06
N TYR A 144 -6.82 11.98 7.59
CA TYR A 144 -6.73 10.81 8.46
C TYR A 144 -5.48 10.84 9.34
N GLY A 145 -4.30 11.11 8.77
CA GLY A 145 -3.06 11.24 9.54
C GLY A 145 -3.11 12.39 10.54
N ALA A 146 -3.69 13.53 10.13
CA ALA A 146 -3.98 14.69 10.97
C ALA A 146 -4.88 14.32 12.16
N SER A 147 -6.05 13.77 11.88
CA SER A 147 -7.01 13.40 12.93
C SER A 147 -6.42 12.35 13.87
N PHE A 148 -5.65 11.38 13.36
CA PHE A 148 -4.91 10.46 14.21
C PHE A 148 -3.91 11.18 15.11
N TYR A 149 -3.13 12.11 14.55
CA TYR A 149 -2.15 12.88 15.32
C TYR A 149 -2.83 13.66 16.44
N TRP A 150 -3.83 14.49 16.14
CA TRP A 150 -4.45 15.38 17.12
C TRP A 150 -5.40 14.68 18.09
N PHE A 151 -6.20 13.72 17.62
CA PHE A 151 -7.26 13.14 18.44
C PHE A 151 -6.78 11.96 19.29
N CYS A 152 -5.61 11.39 18.98
CA CYS A 152 -5.01 10.31 19.76
C CYS A 152 -3.78 10.78 20.55
N MET A 153 -3.53 12.08 20.69
CA MET A 153 -2.49 12.56 21.61
C MET A 153 -2.83 12.14 23.05
N PRO A 154 -1.83 11.76 23.85
CA PRO A 154 -2.01 11.53 25.28
C PRO A 154 -2.47 12.79 26.01
N ASP A 155 -3.24 12.56 27.06
CA ASP A 155 -3.67 13.51 28.09
C ASP A 155 -3.36 12.97 29.49
N GLU A 156 -3.58 13.78 30.52
CA GLU A 156 -3.18 13.43 31.88
C GLU A 156 -3.78 12.09 32.36
N TYR A 157 -5.05 11.84 32.04
CA TYR A 157 -5.73 10.60 32.41
C TYR A 157 -5.13 9.37 31.71
N SER A 158 -4.90 9.46 30.39
CA SER A 158 -4.27 8.36 29.65
C SER A 158 -2.86 8.07 30.12
N ASP A 159 -2.08 9.09 30.49
CA ASP A 159 -0.72 8.94 31.02
C ASP A 159 -0.68 8.23 32.36
N GLN A 160 -1.55 8.63 33.28
CA GLN A 160 -1.70 7.97 34.58
C GLN A 160 -2.09 6.50 34.42
N SER A 161 -2.99 6.22 33.48
CA SER A 161 -3.47 4.86 33.18
C SER A 161 -2.36 3.99 32.57
N LEU A 162 -1.53 4.56 31.69
CA LEU A 162 -0.42 3.84 31.04
C LEU A 162 0.80 3.66 31.95
N ARG A 163 1.03 4.55 32.94
CA ARG A 163 2.29 4.64 33.72
C ARG A 163 2.73 3.29 34.29
N LYS A 164 1.83 2.57 34.95
CA LYS A 164 2.14 1.27 35.55
C LYS A 164 2.51 0.22 34.50
N ILE A 165 1.80 0.22 33.37
CA ILE A 165 1.87 -0.84 32.36
C ILE A 165 3.09 -0.68 31.47
N VAL A 166 3.42 0.54 31.06
CA VAL A 166 4.63 0.74 30.24
C VAL A 166 5.88 0.46 31.07
N LEU A 167 5.89 0.83 32.35
CA LEU A 167 6.98 0.50 33.25
C LEU A 167 7.12 -1.02 33.45
N GLU A 168 6.01 -1.73 33.64
CA GLU A 168 5.99 -3.19 33.84
C GLU A 168 6.43 -3.97 32.59
N TYR A 169 5.92 -3.62 31.41
CA TYR A 169 6.14 -4.40 30.18
C TYR A 169 7.36 -3.96 29.37
N TYR A 170 7.76 -2.70 29.47
CA TYR A 170 8.83 -2.12 28.66
C TYR A 170 9.98 -1.56 29.49
N SER A 171 9.85 -1.45 30.81
CA SER A 171 10.86 -0.85 31.70
C SER A 171 11.26 0.56 31.28
N ILE A 172 10.31 1.30 30.69
CA ILE A 172 10.48 2.68 30.20
C ILE A 172 9.48 3.56 30.92
N GLU A 173 9.89 4.79 31.26
CA GLU A 173 8.94 5.78 31.76
C GLU A 173 7.99 6.22 30.63
N VAL A 174 6.71 6.33 30.96
CA VAL A 174 5.68 6.77 30.01
C VAL A 174 6.00 8.13 29.40
N THR A 175 6.56 9.06 30.16
CA THR A 175 7.04 10.38 29.70
C THR A 175 8.15 10.30 28.64
N ASP A 176 8.87 9.18 28.58
CA ASP A 176 9.92 8.96 27.60
C ASP A 176 9.50 8.23 26.34
N LEU A 177 8.28 7.69 26.32
CA LEU A 177 7.71 6.98 25.18
C LEU A 177 6.82 7.91 24.33
N PRO A 178 7.29 8.41 23.17
CA PRO A 178 6.41 9.09 22.21
C PRO A 178 5.34 8.13 21.72
N ARG A 179 4.08 8.41 22.07
CA ARG A 179 2.94 7.53 21.78
C ARG A 179 1.68 8.30 21.41
N PHE A 180 0.80 7.60 20.73
CA PHE A 180 -0.63 7.91 20.65
C PHE A 180 -1.40 6.93 21.53
N VAL A 181 -2.49 7.39 22.12
CA VAL A 181 -3.34 6.60 22.99
C VAL A 181 -4.78 6.67 22.51
N MET A 182 -5.41 5.51 22.43
CA MET A 182 -6.82 5.35 22.12
C MET A 182 -7.52 4.68 23.29
N ILE A 183 -8.35 5.45 23.98
CA ILE A 183 -9.18 5.04 25.11
C ILE A 183 -10.59 5.58 24.82
N PRO A 184 -11.50 4.75 24.30
CA PRO A 184 -12.82 5.24 23.89
C PRO A 184 -13.74 5.63 25.06
N TYR A 185 -13.47 5.13 26.27
CA TYR A 185 -14.31 5.33 27.46
C TYR A 185 -13.48 5.85 28.64
N ALA A 186 -14.02 6.82 29.37
CA ALA A 186 -13.47 7.31 30.63
C ALA A 186 -13.89 6.40 31.81
N PRO A 187 -13.32 6.58 33.03
CA PRO A 187 -13.62 5.73 34.19
C PRO A 187 -15.10 5.74 34.60
N ASP A 188 -15.77 6.86 34.38
CA ASP A 188 -17.20 7.05 34.65
C ASP A 188 -18.10 6.45 33.56
N GLY A 189 -17.51 5.79 32.55
CA GLY A 189 -18.21 5.21 31.41
C GLY A 189 -18.56 6.22 30.32
N SER A 190 -18.20 7.50 30.49
CA SER A 190 -18.47 8.53 29.48
C SER A 190 -17.60 8.34 28.22
N ILE A 191 -18.14 8.76 27.08
CA ILE A 191 -17.47 8.63 25.79
C ILE A 191 -16.37 9.69 25.65
N ARG A 192 -15.17 9.25 25.28
CA ARG A 192 -14.08 10.15 24.89
C ARG A 192 -14.19 10.52 23.42
N TRP A 193 -14.93 11.60 23.17
CA TRP A 193 -15.34 12.03 21.83
C TRP A 193 -14.20 12.20 20.84
N LEU A 194 -13.02 12.68 21.23
CA LEU A 194 -11.89 12.82 20.30
C LEU A 194 -11.49 11.46 19.68
N ASN A 195 -11.30 10.43 20.51
CA ASN A 195 -10.95 9.09 20.04
C ASN A 195 -12.08 8.47 19.19
N ILE A 196 -13.33 8.65 19.61
CA ILE A 196 -14.50 8.16 18.84
C ILE A 196 -14.64 8.90 17.51
N SER A 197 -14.42 10.22 17.47
CA SER A 197 -14.44 11.02 16.25
C SER A 197 -13.37 10.58 15.26
N PHE A 198 -12.17 10.21 15.74
CA PHE A 198 -11.14 9.62 14.88
C PHE A 198 -11.63 8.30 14.24
N LEU A 199 -12.19 7.40 15.04
CA LEU A 199 -12.68 6.10 14.58
C LEU A 199 -13.83 6.25 13.58
N ILE A 200 -14.81 7.09 13.89
CA ILE A 200 -15.95 7.37 12.99
C ILE A 200 -15.45 7.99 11.69
N SER A 201 -14.58 9.02 11.77
CA SER A 201 -14.00 9.67 10.57
C SER A 201 -13.24 8.67 9.69
N GLY A 202 -12.43 7.80 10.32
CA GLY A 202 -11.72 6.72 9.64
C GLY A 202 -12.65 5.74 8.93
N LEU A 203 -13.67 5.25 9.64
CA LEU A 203 -14.66 4.32 9.10
C LEU A 203 -15.46 4.94 7.95
N CYS A 204 -15.93 6.17 8.10
CA CYS A 204 -16.64 6.88 7.03
C CYS A 204 -15.76 7.05 5.78
N ASN A 205 -14.49 7.42 5.95
CA ASN A 205 -13.55 7.57 4.85
C ASN A 205 -13.27 6.25 4.13
N ILE A 206 -13.00 5.18 4.89
CA ILE A 206 -12.78 3.85 4.32
C ILE A 206 -14.04 3.38 3.59
N PHE A 207 -15.21 3.48 4.23
CA PHE A 207 -16.50 3.08 3.66
C PHE A 207 -16.81 3.83 2.36
N PHE A 208 -16.58 5.14 2.32
CA PHE A 208 -16.78 5.96 1.12
C PHE A 208 -15.95 5.46 -0.07
N HIS A 209 -14.65 5.26 0.12
CA HIS A 209 -13.75 4.82 -0.95
C HIS A 209 -14.03 3.39 -1.39
N TYR A 210 -14.34 2.47 -0.46
CA TYR A 210 -14.74 1.10 -0.78
C TYR A 210 -16.10 1.05 -1.50
N SER A 211 -17.03 1.94 -1.18
CA SER A 211 -18.32 2.03 -1.88
C SER A 211 -18.12 2.42 -3.35
N ILE A 212 -17.20 3.35 -3.64
CA ILE A 212 -16.83 3.69 -5.02
C ILE A 212 -16.18 2.50 -5.73
N ILE A 213 -15.22 1.83 -5.08
CA ILE A 213 -14.54 0.63 -5.63
C ILE A 213 -15.58 -0.44 -5.97
N LEU A 214 -16.49 -0.73 -5.06
CA LEU A 214 -17.52 -1.75 -5.22
C LEU A 214 -18.50 -1.36 -6.34
N TYR A 215 -19.01 -0.12 -6.34
CA TYR A 215 -19.93 0.37 -7.36
C TYR A 215 -19.30 0.30 -8.76
N CYS A 216 -18.12 0.90 -8.93
CA CYS A 216 -17.41 0.91 -10.21
C CYS A 216 -17.00 -0.51 -10.64
N GLY A 217 -16.51 -1.31 -9.70
CA GLY A 217 -16.07 -2.69 -9.92
C GLY A 217 -17.20 -3.61 -10.39
N LEU A 218 -18.33 -3.63 -9.67
CA LEU A 218 -19.50 -4.42 -10.04
C LEU A 218 -20.08 -3.96 -11.38
N LYS A 219 -20.23 -2.65 -11.57
CA LYS A 219 -20.78 -2.12 -12.81
C LYS A 219 -19.90 -2.47 -14.02
N MET A 220 -18.57 -2.36 -13.90
CA MET A 220 -17.65 -2.84 -14.92
C MET A 220 -17.78 -4.35 -15.13
N HIS A 221 -17.78 -5.16 -14.08
CA HIS A 221 -17.87 -6.62 -14.17
C HIS A 221 -19.05 -7.10 -15.03
N PHE A 222 -20.25 -6.57 -14.79
CA PHE A 222 -21.45 -6.99 -15.51
C PHE A 222 -21.54 -6.49 -16.96
N ASN A 223 -20.84 -5.42 -17.31
CA ASN A 223 -21.00 -4.76 -18.62
C ASN A 223 -19.77 -4.86 -19.53
N ILE A 224 -18.62 -5.28 -19.00
CA ILE A 224 -17.35 -5.29 -19.75
C ILE A 224 -17.45 -6.15 -21.01
N ALA A 225 -18.10 -7.32 -20.95
CA ALA A 225 -18.28 -8.18 -22.12
C ALA A 225 -19.04 -7.48 -23.26
N ASN A 226 -20.10 -6.72 -22.94
CA ASN A 226 -20.89 -6.01 -23.93
C ASN A 226 -20.18 -4.77 -24.46
N LYS A 227 -19.51 -4.01 -23.59
CA LYS A 227 -18.76 -2.82 -23.98
C LYS A 227 -17.53 -3.16 -24.84
N LEU A 228 -16.88 -4.28 -24.56
CA LEU A 228 -15.70 -4.69 -25.29
C LEU A 228 -15.97 -5.22 -26.71
N LYS A 229 -17.22 -5.62 -27.03
CA LYS A 229 -17.62 -5.94 -28.41
C LYS A 229 -17.49 -4.76 -29.36
N MET A 230 -17.54 -3.53 -28.84
CA MET A 230 -17.42 -2.29 -29.60
C MET A 230 -15.96 -1.85 -29.80
N CYS A 231 -15.00 -2.53 -29.17
CA CYS A 231 -13.57 -2.22 -29.24
C CYS A 231 -12.84 -3.13 -30.22
N SER A 232 -11.67 -2.70 -30.69
CA SER A 232 -10.75 -3.61 -31.40
C SER A 232 -10.34 -4.77 -30.48
N LYS A 233 -10.03 -5.95 -31.05
CA LYS A 233 -9.62 -7.15 -30.28
C LYS A 233 -8.45 -6.85 -29.34
N PHE A 234 -7.48 -6.08 -29.82
CA PHE A 234 -6.34 -5.64 -29.03
C PHE A 234 -6.73 -4.77 -27.83
N GLN A 235 -7.54 -3.73 -28.04
CA GLN A 235 -7.98 -2.83 -26.98
C GLN A 235 -8.87 -3.56 -25.96
N SER A 236 -9.71 -4.47 -26.43
CA SER A 236 -10.54 -5.35 -25.60
C SER A 236 -9.69 -6.21 -24.67
N ASP A 237 -8.69 -6.91 -25.21
CA ASP A 237 -7.80 -7.75 -24.42
C ASP A 237 -7.02 -6.96 -23.36
N LEU A 238 -6.57 -5.75 -23.70
CA LEU A 238 -5.84 -4.89 -22.78
C LEU A 238 -6.75 -4.39 -21.64
N GLN A 239 -7.93 -3.86 -21.97
CA GLN A 239 -8.88 -3.36 -20.96
C GLN A 239 -9.32 -4.47 -19.98
N ASN A 240 -9.57 -5.68 -20.48
CA ASN A 240 -9.87 -6.85 -19.65
C ASN A 240 -8.73 -7.20 -18.68
N GLN A 241 -7.49 -7.23 -19.17
CA GLN A 241 -6.32 -7.53 -18.33
C GLN A 241 -6.14 -6.49 -17.24
N LEU A 242 -6.24 -5.22 -17.62
CA LEU A 242 -6.07 -4.13 -16.68
C LEU A 242 -7.21 -4.11 -15.63
N PHE A 243 -8.45 -4.40 -16.02
CA PHE A 243 -9.56 -4.57 -15.05
C PHE A 243 -9.29 -5.72 -14.08
N ARG A 244 -8.88 -6.90 -14.56
CA ARG A 244 -8.52 -8.04 -13.71
C ARG A 244 -7.38 -7.72 -12.75
N ALA A 245 -6.36 -7.02 -13.25
CA ALA A 245 -5.25 -6.55 -12.43
C ALA A 245 -5.77 -5.63 -11.32
N LEU A 246 -6.63 -4.66 -11.65
CA LEU A 246 -7.18 -3.73 -10.67
C LEU A 246 -8.05 -4.42 -9.61
N VAL A 247 -8.83 -5.44 -10.00
CA VAL A 247 -9.58 -6.26 -9.03
C VAL A 247 -8.62 -6.97 -8.08
N ALA A 248 -7.56 -7.61 -8.58
CA ALA A 248 -6.55 -8.24 -7.73
C ALA A 248 -5.84 -7.23 -6.82
N GLN A 249 -5.52 -6.04 -7.33
CA GLN A 249 -4.91 -4.97 -6.54
C GLN A 249 -5.85 -4.46 -5.43
N SER A 250 -7.17 -4.42 -5.64
CA SER A 250 -8.13 -4.04 -4.59
C SER A 250 -8.24 -5.04 -3.44
N ILE A 251 -7.89 -6.30 -3.69
CA ILE A 251 -7.85 -7.33 -2.64
C ILE A 251 -6.66 -7.06 -1.70
N GLY A 252 -5.54 -6.53 -2.22
CA GLY A 252 -4.33 -6.25 -1.47
C GLY A 252 -4.57 -5.43 -0.20
N PRO A 253 -5.07 -4.18 -0.27
CA PRO A 253 -5.30 -3.37 0.92
C PRO A 253 -6.27 -4.00 1.90
N THR A 254 -7.25 -4.75 1.41
CA THR A 254 -8.21 -5.43 2.29
C THR A 254 -7.51 -6.49 3.13
N LEU A 255 -6.65 -7.32 2.52
CA LEU A 255 -5.94 -8.40 3.20
C LEU A 255 -4.78 -7.92 4.08
N PHE A 256 -3.98 -6.96 3.59
CA PHE A 256 -2.73 -6.58 4.25
C PHE A 256 -2.87 -5.32 5.13
N LEU A 257 -3.85 -4.46 4.88
CA LEU A 257 -4.02 -3.20 5.61
C LEU A 257 -5.24 -3.23 6.53
N VAL A 258 -6.43 -3.54 5.99
CA VAL A 258 -7.69 -3.43 6.75
C VAL A 258 -7.89 -4.60 7.72
N LEU A 259 -7.76 -5.84 7.22
CA LEU A 259 -8.02 -7.04 8.01
C LEU A 259 -7.11 -7.18 9.25
N PRO A 260 -5.80 -6.87 9.19
CA PRO A 260 -4.95 -6.92 10.38
C PRO A 260 -5.26 -5.83 11.40
N ILE A 261 -5.69 -4.64 10.95
CA ILE A 261 -5.90 -3.47 11.82
C ILE A 261 -7.28 -3.41 12.44
N ALA A 262 -8.33 -3.84 11.71
CA ALA A 262 -9.70 -3.74 12.20
C ALA A 262 -9.90 -4.39 13.58
N PRO A 263 -9.39 -5.61 13.85
CA PRO A 263 -9.47 -6.20 15.19
C PRO A 263 -8.71 -5.39 16.24
N ILE A 264 -7.55 -4.82 15.89
CA ILE A 264 -6.71 -4.04 16.81
C ILE A 264 -7.47 -2.80 17.28
N LEU A 265 -8.14 -2.09 16.37
CA LEU A 265 -8.95 -0.90 16.68
C LEU A 265 -10.30 -1.23 17.34
N ALA A 266 -10.85 -2.42 17.09
CA ALA A 266 -12.13 -2.85 17.65
C ALA A 266 -12.04 -3.27 19.12
N VAL A 267 -10.91 -3.82 19.56
CA VAL A 267 -10.73 -4.31 20.94
C VAL A 267 -11.04 -3.25 22.01
N PRO A 268 -10.49 -2.02 21.96
CA PRO A 268 -10.80 -0.99 22.95
C PRO A 268 -12.30 -0.60 22.97
N LEU A 269 -12.97 -0.60 21.81
CA LEU A 269 -14.40 -0.31 21.69
C LEU A 269 -15.27 -1.40 22.32
N MET A 270 -14.86 -2.65 22.18
CA MET A 270 -15.62 -3.79 22.68
C MET A 270 -15.32 -4.12 24.15
N SER A 271 -14.26 -3.54 24.72
CA SER A 271 -13.79 -3.83 26.08
C SER A 271 -14.89 -3.77 27.17
N PRO A 272 -15.80 -2.77 27.19
CA PRO A 272 -16.89 -2.74 28.18
C PRO A 272 -17.87 -3.92 28.09
N TYR A 273 -17.97 -4.57 26.92
CA TYR A 273 -18.91 -5.64 26.64
C TYR A 273 -18.28 -7.04 26.69
N LEU A 274 -16.94 -7.11 26.58
CA LEU A 274 -16.20 -8.38 26.49
C LEU A 274 -16.09 -9.13 27.84
N GLY A 275 -16.39 -8.48 28.97
CA GLY A 275 -16.34 -9.06 30.31
C GLY A 275 -14.97 -9.61 30.74
N THR A 276 -13.95 -9.46 29.89
CA THR A 276 -12.60 -10.04 30.02
C THR A 276 -11.55 -9.00 29.66
N GLU A 277 -10.45 -9.00 30.38
CA GLU A 277 -9.33 -8.08 30.16
C GLU A 277 -8.46 -8.58 28.99
N VAL A 278 -8.54 -7.94 27.84
CA VAL A 278 -7.70 -8.27 26.67
C VAL A 278 -6.32 -7.67 26.86
N SER A 279 -5.30 -8.51 27.02
CA SER A 279 -3.89 -8.10 27.00
C SER A 279 -3.17 -8.80 25.86
N TRP A 280 -2.90 -8.07 24.78
CA TRP A 280 -2.24 -8.58 23.60
C TRP A 280 -1.34 -7.52 22.96
N GLN A 281 -0.19 -7.95 22.44
CA GLN A 281 0.75 -7.13 21.69
C GLN A 281 0.59 -7.43 20.19
N PRO A 282 -0.43 -6.88 19.51
CA PRO A 282 -0.66 -7.14 18.09
C PRO A 282 0.36 -6.45 17.19
N GLY A 283 1.32 -5.68 17.72
CA GLY A 283 2.27 -4.92 16.90
C GLY A 283 3.02 -5.75 15.84
N TRP A 284 3.19 -7.06 16.04
CA TRP A 284 3.75 -7.95 15.00
C TRP A 284 2.88 -8.04 13.74
N LEU A 285 1.55 -7.84 13.83
CA LEU A 285 0.64 -7.81 12.70
C LEU A 285 0.95 -6.68 11.73
N TYR A 286 1.60 -5.59 12.20
CA TYR A 286 2.07 -4.56 11.28
C TYR A 286 3.15 -5.07 10.33
N SER A 287 3.89 -6.13 10.66
CA SER A 287 4.82 -6.72 9.69
C SER A 287 4.12 -7.33 8.46
N ILE A 288 2.82 -7.65 8.56
CA ILE A 288 1.99 -8.12 7.42
C ILE A 288 1.73 -6.96 6.45
N VAL A 289 1.67 -5.73 6.95
CA VAL A 289 1.42 -4.52 6.16
C VAL A 289 2.56 -4.31 5.17
N GLY A 290 3.81 -4.55 5.57
CA GLY A 290 4.97 -4.46 4.69
C GLY A 290 4.98 -5.46 3.52
N LEU A 291 4.08 -6.45 3.51
CA LEU A 291 3.89 -7.34 2.37
C LEU A 291 2.98 -6.74 1.28
N PHE A 292 2.25 -5.66 1.58
CA PHE A 292 1.38 -5.00 0.61
C PHE A 292 2.14 -4.45 -0.62
N PRO A 293 3.20 -3.61 -0.46
CA PRO A 293 3.94 -3.06 -1.60
C PRO A 293 4.48 -4.10 -2.60
N PRO A 294 5.12 -5.21 -2.17
CA PRO A 294 5.55 -6.25 -3.11
C PRO A 294 4.37 -7.04 -3.69
N PHE A 295 3.34 -7.35 -2.90
CA PHE A 295 2.17 -8.05 -3.41
C PHE A 295 1.52 -7.30 -4.56
N ASP A 296 1.28 -5.99 -4.41
CA ASP A 296 0.60 -5.17 -5.39
C ASP A 296 1.33 -5.14 -6.74
N SER A 297 2.64 -4.82 -6.71
CA SER A 297 3.44 -4.68 -7.92
C SER A 297 3.66 -6.02 -8.63
N LEU A 298 3.87 -7.11 -7.88
CA LEU A 298 3.99 -8.46 -8.44
C LEU A 298 2.66 -8.93 -9.04
N ALA A 299 1.54 -8.75 -8.35
CA ALA A 299 0.21 -9.09 -8.87
C ALA A 299 -0.05 -8.36 -10.19
N PHE A 300 0.27 -7.07 -10.27
CA PHE A 300 0.13 -6.29 -11.48
C PHE A 300 0.98 -6.84 -12.65
N MET A 301 2.27 -7.10 -12.41
CA MET A 301 3.19 -7.63 -13.43
C MET A 301 2.84 -9.04 -13.90
N LEU A 302 2.29 -9.87 -13.03
CA LEU A 302 1.88 -11.25 -13.35
C LEU A 302 0.57 -11.31 -14.12
N ILE A 303 -0.36 -10.37 -13.88
CA ILE A 303 -1.68 -10.35 -14.54
C ILE A 303 -1.62 -9.67 -15.92
N VAL A 304 -0.81 -8.61 -16.06
CA VAL A 304 -0.73 -7.86 -17.32
C VAL A 304 0.28 -8.51 -18.27
N LYS A 305 -0.23 -9.14 -19.35
CA LYS A 305 0.55 -10.02 -20.24
C LYS A 305 1.79 -9.37 -20.84
N GLU A 306 1.77 -8.07 -21.08
CA GLU A 306 2.93 -7.35 -21.64
C GLU A 306 4.13 -7.40 -20.68
N TYR A 307 3.90 -7.18 -19.38
CA TYR A 307 4.94 -7.29 -18.35
C TYR A 307 5.46 -8.72 -18.28
N THR A 308 4.55 -9.71 -18.22
CA THR A 308 4.94 -11.12 -18.17
C THR A 308 5.77 -11.53 -19.40
N LYS A 309 5.43 -11.04 -20.60
CA LYS A 309 6.18 -11.33 -21.82
C LYS A 309 7.58 -10.72 -21.78
N VAL A 310 7.70 -9.46 -21.36
CA VAL A 310 9.02 -8.79 -21.24
C VAL A 310 9.88 -9.52 -20.21
N LEU A 311 9.33 -9.86 -19.05
CA LEU A 311 10.03 -10.60 -18.00
C LEU A 311 10.51 -11.96 -18.53
N LYS A 312 9.62 -12.76 -19.14
CA LYS A 312 9.99 -14.07 -19.71
C LYS A 312 11.09 -13.96 -20.77
N ASN A 313 11.01 -12.97 -21.65
CA ASN A 313 12.04 -12.78 -22.68
C ASN A 313 13.39 -12.42 -22.08
N ARG A 314 13.44 -11.57 -21.05
CA ARG A 314 14.71 -11.20 -20.41
C ARG A 314 15.27 -12.29 -19.52
N PHE A 315 14.44 -12.95 -18.70
CA PHE A 315 14.89 -14.09 -17.89
C PHE A 315 15.26 -15.30 -18.75
N GLY A 316 14.54 -15.57 -19.85
CA GLY A 316 14.91 -16.60 -20.82
C GLY A 316 16.26 -16.31 -21.49
N CYS A 317 16.53 -15.05 -21.84
CA CYS A 317 17.82 -14.61 -22.40
C CYS A 317 18.96 -14.56 -21.37
N LEU A 318 18.66 -14.43 -20.08
CA LEU A 318 19.66 -14.53 -19.00
C LEU A 318 20.03 -15.98 -18.68
N MET A 319 19.05 -16.90 -18.79
CA MET A 319 19.24 -18.34 -18.57
C MET A 319 19.82 -19.05 -19.79
N SER A 320 19.57 -18.51 -20.99
CA SER A 320 20.23 -18.91 -22.23
C SER A 320 21.45 -18.02 -22.40
N GLY A 321 22.59 -18.40 -21.80
CA GLY A 321 23.84 -17.62 -21.88
C GLY A 321 24.23 -17.24 -23.31
N PRO A 322 25.22 -16.35 -23.51
CA PRO A 322 25.59 -15.87 -24.84
C PRO A 322 25.88 -17.07 -25.75
N SER A 323 25.07 -17.24 -26.78
CA SER A 323 25.28 -18.24 -27.81
C SER A 323 26.62 -17.93 -28.47
N VAL A 324 27.62 -18.77 -28.20
CA VAL A 324 28.88 -18.76 -28.93
C VAL A 324 28.53 -19.00 -30.40
N GLU A 325 28.64 -17.97 -31.22
CA GLU A 325 28.59 -18.13 -32.67
C GLU A 325 29.68 -19.12 -33.07
N PRO A 326 29.37 -20.15 -33.88
CA PRO A 326 30.41 -21.00 -34.43
C PRO A 326 31.27 -20.12 -35.33
N THR A 327 32.53 -19.93 -34.97
CA THR A 327 33.55 -19.38 -35.85
C THR A 327 33.54 -20.16 -37.14
N SER A 328 33.01 -19.55 -38.20
CA SER A 328 33.17 -20.06 -39.55
C SER A 328 34.66 -19.95 -39.90
N HIS A 329 35.31 -21.11 -40.01
CA HIS A 329 36.65 -21.18 -40.59
C HIS A 329 36.58 -20.65 -42.03
N PRO A 330 37.49 -19.75 -42.44
CA PRO A 330 37.57 -19.35 -43.84
C PRO A 330 38.02 -20.55 -44.66
N SER A 331 37.17 -20.99 -45.59
CA SER A 331 37.55 -21.89 -46.66
C SER A 331 38.66 -21.25 -47.50
N ALA A 332 39.77 -21.97 -47.63
CA ALA A 332 40.90 -21.57 -48.46
C ALA A 332 40.43 -21.32 -49.91
N SER A 333 40.48 -20.07 -50.35
CA SER A 333 40.28 -19.67 -51.74
C SER A 333 41.50 -20.08 -52.56
N GLN A 334 41.26 -20.90 -53.58
CA GLN A 334 42.20 -21.16 -54.67
C GLN A 334 42.59 -19.84 -55.36
N GLN A 335 43.89 -19.64 -55.58
CA GLN A 335 44.46 -18.58 -56.40
C GLN A 335 44.00 -18.72 -57.86
N PRO A 336 43.63 -17.61 -58.54
CA PRO A 336 43.72 -17.53 -59.99
C PRO A 336 45.08 -16.97 -60.41
N ILE A 337 45.61 -17.60 -61.44
CA ILE A 337 46.85 -17.30 -62.15
C ILE A 337 46.77 -15.90 -62.79
N SER A 338 47.89 -15.18 -62.69
CA SER A 338 48.19 -13.91 -63.33
C SER A 338 48.14 -13.98 -64.86
N VAL A 339 47.45 -13.04 -65.50
CA VAL A 339 47.78 -12.59 -66.86
C VAL A 339 47.66 -11.07 -66.91
N LEU A 340 48.81 -10.44 -67.17
CA LEU A 340 49.11 -9.03 -67.51
C LEU A 340 48.88 -7.95 -66.43
#